data_AF-A0A484MBC1-F1
#
_entry.id   AF-A0A484MBC1-F1
#
_cell.length_a   1.000
_cell.length_b   1.000
_cell.length_c   1.000
_cell.angle_alpha   90.00
_cell.angle_beta   90.00
_cell.angle_gamma   90.00
#
_symmetry.space_group_name_H-M   'P 1'
#
loop_
_entity.id
_entity.type
_entity.pdbx_description
1 polymer ?
#
loop_
_entity_poly.entity_id
_entity_poly.type
_entity_poly.pdbx_seq_one_letter_code
_entity_poly.pdbx_strand_id
1 'polypeptide(L)'
;MSCWSTGAALSNGGEEDFVPAITDICATPDGSLIAVAVQSLPGVMLLTCDLSMTSLALFKVVPIVGSETFIPTSLGTATSADVLWLVMGVSGLNGSSESTEGSLVRVRVLSGFKKSLEEETSLLEDKDVPGGEEMLRKLQGDLCVKTEAFLTAAEAVKAAMRNLFIKKQYSADTREFRKRGRNDRKGKK
;
A
#
# COMPACT_ATOMS: atom_id res chain seq x y z
N MET A 1 21.52 -13.03 3.10
CA MET A 1 22.46 -11.90 3.13
C MET A 1 22.16 -11.04 1.91
N SER A 2 21.30 -10.04 2.07
CA SER A 2 21.00 -9.05 1.03
C SER A 2 21.60 -7.74 1.49
N CYS A 3 22.57 -7.23 0.72
CA CYS A 3 23.19 -5.93 0.94
C CYS A 3 22.16 -4.82 0.80
N TRP A 4 22.08 -3.94 1.79
CA TRP A 4 21.56 -2.59 1.60
C TRP A 4 22.77 -1.69 1.35
N SER A 5 22.92 -1.22 0.11
CA SER A 5 23.96 -0.26 -0.25
C SER A 5 23.51 1.15 0.11
N THR A 6 24.30 1.79 0.95
CA THR A 6 24.22 3.20 1.32
C THR A 6 24.36 4.08 0.07
N GLY A 7 23.53 5.11 -0.04
CA GLY A 7 23.51 6.03 -1.19
C GLY A 7 24.88 6.64 -1.49
N ALA A 8 25.35 6.37 -2.71
CA ALA A 8 26.31 7.21 -3.42
C ALA A 8 25.79 7.33 -4.85
N ALA A 9 25.24 8.51 -5.18
CA ALA A 9 24.84 8.82 -6.54
C ALA A 9 26.07 8.85 -7.44
N LEU A 10 26.31 7.76 -8.15
CA LEU A 10 27.18 7.71 -9.32
C LEU A 10 26.34 7.12 -10.46
N SER A 11 25.76 8.01 -11.25
CA SER A 11 25.09 7.65 -12.48
C SER A 11 26.09 7.05 -13.46
N ASN A 12 25.99 5.75 -13.73
CA ASN A 12 26.38 5.23 -15.04
C ASN A 12 25.60 3.94 -15.37
N GLY A 13 24.59 4.13 -16.22
CA GLY A 13 23.86 3.16 -17.05
C GLY A 13 23.86 1.68 -16.66
N GLY A 14 22.70 1.17 -16.26
CA GLY A 14 22.45 -0.26 -16.37
C GLY A 14 21.20 -0.81 -15.69
N GLU A 15 20.68 -0.19 -14.64
CA GLU A 15 19.42 -0.54 -13.98
C GLU A 15 18.85 0.79 -13.49
N GLU A 16 17.56 1.06 -13.71
CA GLU A 16 16.96 2.23 -13.04
C GLU A 16 17.05 1.98 -11.54
N ASP A 17 18.00 2.63 -10.87
CA ASP A 17 18.09 2.69 -9.42
C ASP A 17 16.79 3.31 -8.90
N PHE A 18 15.79 2.45 -8.68
CA PHE A 18 14.49 2.88 -8.21
C PHE A 18 14.64 3.27 -6.75
N VAL A 19 14.83 4.56 -6.50
CA VAL A 19 14.88 5.09 -5.13
C VAL A 19 13.47 4.94 -4.55
N PRO A 20 13.27 4.08 -3.54
CA PRO A 20 11.95 3.82 -3.02
C PRO A 20 11.38 5.09 -2.37
N ALA A 21 10.11 5.38 -2.65
CA ALA A 21 9.46 6.56 -2.12
C ALA A 21 9.29 6.47 -0.59
N ILE A 22 9.42 7.61 0.07
CA ILE A 22 9.03 7.75 1.48
C ILE A 22 7.51 7.84 1.53
N THR A 23 6.88 6.96 2.30
CA THR A 23 5.42 6.91 2.44
C THR A 23 4.93 7.81 3.57
N ASP A 24 5.68 7.90 4.67
CA ASP A 24 5.38 8.80 5.78
C ASP A 24 6.61 9.07 6.66
N ILE A 25 6.58 10.16 7.43
CA ILE A 25 7.59 10.52 8.43
C ILE A 25 6.92 10.96 9.73
N CYS A 26 7.51 10.59 10.86
CA CYS A 26 6.99 10.96 12.17
C CYS A 26 8.16 11.23 13.13
N ALA A 27 8.24 12.45 13.65
CA ALA A 27 9.27 12.84 14.62
C ALA A 27 8.77 12.67 16.05
N THR A 28 9.67 12.34 16.97
CA THR A 28 9.40 12.42 18.41
C THR A 28 9.11 13.87 18.82
N PRO A 29 8.38 14.09 19.93
CA PRO A 29 8.07 15.44 20.41
C PRO A 29 9.30 16.32 20.69
N ASP A 30 10.43 15.71 21.09
CA ASP A 30 11.71 16.39 21.32
C ASP A 30 12.53 16.60 20.02
N GLY A 31 12.05 16.07 18.89
CA GLY A 31 12.68 16.14 17.58
C GLY A 31 13.99 15.35 17.47
N SER A 32 14.37 14.56 18.48
CA SER A 32 15.67 13.89 18.52
C SER A 32 15.72 12.59 17.70
N LEU A 33 14.56 12.02 17.40
CA LEU A 33 14.39 10.79 16.62
C LEU A 33 13.25 10.96 15.60
N ILE A 34 13.45 10.41 14.40
CA ILE A 34 12.50 10.48 13.29
C ILE A 34 12.28 9.06 12.76
N ALA A 35 11.03 8.61 12.78
CA ALA A 35 10.59 7.41 12.09
C ALA A 35 10.27 7.74 10.62
N VAL A 36 10.71 6.86 9.72
CA VAL A 36 10.53 6.98 8.28
C VAL A 36 9.96 5.67 7.75
N ALA A 37 8.81 5.75 7.11
CA ALA A 37 8.20 4.67 6.36
C ALA A 37 8.65 4.76 4.89
N VAL A 38 9.07 3.63 4.33
CA VAL A 38 9.59 3.54 2.96
C VAL A 38 8.79 2.50 2.20
N GLN A 39 8.37 2.83 0.98
CA GLN A 39 7.44 2.02 0.18
C GLN A 39 7.92 0.57 -0.04
N SER A 40 9.23 0.34 -0.12
CA SER A 40 9.81 -0.98 -0.35
C SER A 40 10.27 -1.69 0.92
N LEU A 41 10.01 -1.10 2.10
CA LEU A 41 10.50 -1.61 3.38
C LEU A 41 9.33 -2.14 4.21
N PRO A 42 9.27 -3.46 4.51
CA PRO A 42 8.33 -4.02 5.48
C PRO A 42 8.84 -3.74 6.91
N GLY A 43 8.93 -2.45 7.24
CA GLY A 43 9.58 -1.97 8.46
C GLY A 43 9.66 -0.45 8.51
N VAL A 44 10.21 0.04 9.62
CA VAL A 44 10.41 1.47 9.85
C VAL A 44 11.89 1.76 9.99
N MET A 45 12.36 2.78 9.28
CA MET A 45 13.71 3.30 9.43
C MET A 45 13.71 4.42 10.48
N LEU A 46 14.57 4.32 11.47
CA LEU A 46 14.74 5.31 12.52
C LEU A 46 15.99 6.13 12.25
N LEU A 47 15.84 7.45 12.24
CA LEU A 47 16.91 8.41 12.07
C LEU A 47 17.08 9.22 13.36
N THR A 48 18.30 9.44 13.80
CA THR A 48 18.56 10.49 14.79
C THR A 48 18.64 11.83 14.09
N CYS A 49 18.15 12.87 14.76
CA CYS A 49 18.32 14.25 14.35
C CYS A 49 19.15 15.00 15.39
N ASP A 50 20.18 15.70 14.92
CA ASP A 50 20.92 16.68 15.68
C ASP A 50 20.71 18.05 15.06
N LEU A 51 19.86 18.87 15.69
CA LEU A 51 19.56 20.21 15.25
C LEU A 51 20.75 21.17 15.38
N SER A 52 21.67 20.90 16.32
CA SER A 52 22.86 21.73 16.52
C SER A 52 23.87 21.54 15.39
N MET A 53 24.00 20.31 14.91
CA MET A 53 24.87 19.94 13.79
C MET A 53 24.14 19.95 12.44
N THR A 54 22.84 20.27 12.41
CA THR A 54 21.98 20.20 11.22
C THR A 54 22.10 18.86 10.48
N SER A 55 22.15 17.76 11.23
CA SER A 55 22.45 16.44 10.70
C SER A 55 21.34 15.42 10.99
N LEU A 56 21.20 14.49 10.06
CA LEU A 56 20.38 13.29 10.18
C LEU A 56 21.28 12.08 9.99
N ALA A 57 21.16 11.09 10.87
CA ALA A 57 21.92 9.85 10.77
C ALA A 57 21.01 8.64 10.94
N LEU A 58 21.30 7.56 10.20
CA LEU A 58 20.60 6.30 10.40
C LEU A 58 20.91 5.76 11.80
N PHE A 59 19.87 5.55 12.59
CA PHE A 59 19.96 4.98 13.92
C PHE A 59 19.79 3.46 13.89
N LYS A 60 18.64 3.01 13.37
CA LYS A 60 18.25 1.61 13.34
C LYS A 60 17.17 1.40 12.29
N VAL A 61 17.10 0.20 11.72
CA VAL A 61 15.93 -0.25 10.96
C VAL A 61 15.19 -1.28 11.81
N VAL A 62 13.89 -1.07 12.00
CA VAL A 62 13.01 -1.98 12.76
C VAL A 62 12.19 -2.79 11.76
N PRO A 63 12.56 -4.06 11.51
CA PRO A 63 11.78 -4.94 10.64
C PRO A 63 10.48 -5.33 11.32
N ILE A 64 9.42 -5.46 10.53
CA ILE A 64 8.12 -5.94 11.02
C ILE A 64 8.02 -7.42 10.67
N VAL A 65 8.21 -8.28 11.68
CA VAL A 65 8.21 -9.73 11.49
C VAL A 65 6.79 -10.22 11.13
N GLY A 66 6.71 -11.19 10.21
CA GLY A 66 5.46 -11.83 9.80
C GLY A 66 4.57 -10.97 8.89
N SER A 67 5.08 -9.88 8.31
CA SER A 67 4.31 -8.97 7.45
C SER A 67 5.01 -8.65 6.12
N GLU A 68 5.60 -9.65 5.47
CA GLU A 68 6.33 -9.43 4.20
C GLU A 68 5.46 -8.82 3.09
N THR A 69 4.13 -8.97 3.19
CA THR A 69 3.16 -8.40 2.24
C THR A 69 2.65 -7.02 2.64
N PHE A 70 2.96 -6.51 3.83
CA PHE A 70 2.47 -5.23 4.33
C PHE A 70 3.62 -4.24 4.52
N ILE A 71 3.41 -3.01 4.06
CA ILE A 71 4.34 -1.90 4.21
C ILE A 71 3.70 -0.79 5.04
N PRO A 72 4.44 -0.10 5.93
CA PRO A 72 3.90 1.07 6.61
C PRO A 72 3.58 2.18 5.59
N THR A 73 2.35 2.68 5.66
CA THR A 73 1.87 3.78 4.81
C THR A 73 1.55 5.03 5.61
N SER A 74 1.32 4.89 6.92
CA SER A 74 1.21 6.02 7.82
C SER A 74 1.77 5.71 9.20
N LEU A 75 2.36 6.73 9.81
CA LEU A 75 3.00 6.72 11.12
C LEU A 75 2.35 7.77 12.02
N GLY A 76 2.25 7.47 13.30
CA GLY A 76 1.76 8.43 14.29
C GLY A 76 2.41 8.21 15.65
N THR A 77 2.69 9.27 16.39
CA THR A 77 3.21 9.15 17.76
C THR A 77 2.32 9.95 18.72
N ALA A 78 2.25 9.48 19.97
CA ALA A 78 1.54 10.19 21.02
C ALA A 78 2.54 10.99 21.86
N THR A 79 2.21 12.23 22.19
CA THR A 79 3.12 13.12 22.94
C THR A 79 3.45 12.62 24.35
N SER A 80 2.62 11.75 24.91
CA SER A 80 2.70 11.27 26.30
C SER A 80 3.22 9.82 26.43
N ALA A 81 3.51 9.13 25.34
CA ALA A 81 3.90 7.72 25.36
C ALA A 81 4.96 7.43 24.30
N ASP A 82 5.94 6.59 24.64
CA ASP A 82 7.05 6.19 23.76
C ASP A 82 6.61 5.11 22.77
N VAL A 83 5.53 5.41 22.07
CA VAL A 83 4.87 4.52 21.14
C VAL A 83 4.78 5.18 19.76
N LEU A 84 5.05 4.37 18.75
CA LEU A 84 4.84 4.70 17.36
C LEU A 84 3.75 3.79 16.81
N TRP A 85 2.65 4.39 16.37
CA TRP A 85 1.55 3.75 15.68
C TRP A 85 1.89 3.61 14.20
N LEU A 86 1.57 2.45 13.64
CA LEU A 86 1.79 2.12 12.25
C LEU A 86 0.47 1.68 11.64
N VAL A 87 0.06 2.36 10.57
CA VAL A 87 -0.95 1.86 9.64
C VAL A 87 -0.22 1.31 8.43
N MET A 88 -0.51 0.07 8.06
CA MET A 88 0.16 -0.63 6.99
C MET A 88 -0.82 -1.08 5.92
N GLY A 89 -0.41 -0.98 4.65
CA GLY A 89 -1.17 -1.44 3.49
C GLY A 89 -0.50 -2.63 2.81
N VAL A 90 -1.28 -3.42 2.07
CA VAL A 90 -0.74 -4.53 1.26
C VAL A 90 0.09 -3.99 0.09
N SER A 91 1.32 -4.46 -0.06
CA SER A 91 2.25 -4.09 -1.14
C SER A 91 2.50 -5.20 -2.16
N GLY A 92 2.10 -6.44 -1.88
CA GLY A 92 2.35 -7.60 -2.74
C GLY A 92 1.26 -8.65 -2.58
N LEU A 93 0.13 -8.47 -3.26
CA LEU A 93 -0.91 -9.49 -3.30
C LEU A 93 -0.58 -10.49 -4.41
N ASN A 94 0.12 -11.57 -4.07
CA ASN A 94 0.29 -12.68 -4.99
C ASN A 94 -1.10 -13.33 -5.16
N GLY A 95 -1.64 -13.28 -6.38
CA GLY A 95 -3.05 -13.60 -6.67
C GLY A 95 -3.48 -15.05 -6.49
N SER A 96 -2.84 -15.85 -5.62
CA SER A 96 -3.10 -17.29 -5.48
C SER A 96 -3.22 -17.82 -4.06
N SER A 97 -3.49 -17.01 -3.04
CA SER A 97 -3.80 -17.55 -1.70
C SER A 97 -5.26 -17.29 -1.34
N GLU A 98 -6.08 -18.31 -1.57
CA GLU A 98 -7.47 -18.45 -1.08
C GLU A 98 -7.54 -18.62 0.46
N SER A 99 -6.44 -18.42 1.19
CA SER A 99 -6.29 -18.86 2.58
C SER A 99 -5.43 -17.94 3.44
N THR A 100 -5.66 -16.63 3.39
CA THR A 100 -5.28 -15.77 4.52
C THR A 100 -6.35 -14.72 4.71
N GLU A 101 -6.94 -14.70 5.91
CA GLU A 101 -8.04 -13.83 6.34
C GLU A 101 -7.90 -12.42 5.76
N GLY A 102 -8.94 -11.99 5.03
CA GLY A 102 -8.97 -10.92 4.02
C GLY A 102 -8.77 -9.49 4.48
N SER A 103 -7.77 -9.24 5.33
CA SER A 103 -7.41 -7.89 5.78
C SER A 103 -6.47 -7.21 4.79
N LEU A 104 -6.91 -6.10 4.18
CA LEU A 104 -6.08 -5.26 3.30
C LEU A 104 -5.26 -4.21 4.07
N VAL A 105 -5.48 -4.10 5.38
CA VAL A 105 -4.86 -3.11 6.26
C VAL A 105 -4.36 -3.80 7.53
N ARG A 106 -3.26 -3.33 8.10
CA ARG A 106 -2.79 -3.75 9.43
C ARG A 106 -2.56 -2.54 10.31
N VAL A 107 -2.74 -2.69 11.63
CA VAL A 107 -2.46 -1.65 12.61
C VAL A 107 -1.53 -2.25 13.65
N ARG A 108 -0.33 -1.70 13.73
CA ARG A 108 0.69 -2.16 14.70
C ARG A 108 1.15 -1.00 15.57
N VAL A 109 1.67 -1.34 16.74
CA VAL A 109 2.26 -0.35 17.64
C VAL A 109 3.67 -0.79 18.00
N LEU A 110 4.64 0.06 17.73
CA LEU A 110 6.01 -0.10 18.16
C LEU A 110 6.21 0.63 19.49
N SER A 111 6.51 -0.13 20.54
CA SER A 111 6.85 0.40 21.87
C SER A 111 8.36 0.56 22.01
N GLY A 112 8.79 1.50 22.86
CA GLY A 112 10.19 1.85 23.03
C GLY A 112 10.68 2.79 21.93
N PHE A 113 9.79 3.65 21.41
CA PHE A 113 10.12 4.69 20.44
C PHE A 113 10.86 5.85 21.13
N LYS A 114 12.10 5.56 21.55
CA LYS A 114 13.00 6.46 22.27
C LYS A 114 14.41 6.37 21.71
N LYS A 115 15.19 7.41 21.95
CA LYS A 115 16.63 7.47 21.64
C LYS A 115 17.45 6.73 22.70
N SER A 116 17.14 5.45 22.95
CA SER A 116 17.91 4.55 23.82
C SER A 116 18.38 3.34 23.01
N LEU A 117 19.67 3.00 23.12
CA LEU A 117 20.28 1.91 22.34
C LEU A 117 20.03 0.52 22.97
N GLU A 118 19.65 0.50 24.25
CA GLU A 118 19.65 -0.70 25.10
C GLU A 118 18.26 -1.33 25.29
N GLU A 119 17.18 -0.60 25.00
CA GLU A 119 15.82 -1.09 25.17
C GLU A 119 15.34 -1.81 23.90
N GLU A 120 14.92 -3.07 24.05
CA GLU A 120 14.32 -3.82 22.94
C GLU A 120 13.01 -3.18 22.52
N THR A 121 12.95 -2.76 21.25
CA THR A 121 11.73 -2.31 20.62
C THR A 121 10.77 -3.48 20.48
N SER A 122 9.62 -3.45 21.16
CA SER A 122 8.58 -4.48 21.05
C SER A 122 7.48 -4.03 20.10
N LEU A 123 6.96 -4.97 19.32
CA LEU A 123 5.93 -4.72 18.32
C LEU A 123 4.65 -5.43 18.72
N LEU A 124 3.57 -4.66 18.82
CA LEU A 124 2.23 -5.12 19.15
C LEU A 124 1.44 -5.39 17.86
N GLU A 125 0.79 -6.55 17.78
CA GLU A 125 -0.02 -6.95 16.63
C GLU A 125 -1.45 -6.39 16.73
N ASP A 126 -2.16 -6.46 15.61
CA ASP A 126 -3.55 -5.99 15.44
C ASP A 126 -4.49 -6.29 16.62
N LYS A 127 -4.41 -7.52 17.17
CA LYS A 127 -5.30 -8.02 18.24
C LYS A 127 -4.91 -7.50 19.62
N ASP A 128 -3.64 -7.23 19.80
CA ASP A 128 -3.08 -6.79 21.06
C ASP A 128 -3.17 -5.25 21.20
N VAL A 129 -3.39 -4.54 20.08
CA VAL A 129 -3.63 -3.09 20.06
C VAL A 129 -5.02 -2.78 20.65
N PRO A 130 -5.12 -1.92 21.69
CA PRO A 130 -6.41 -1.51 22.24
C PRO A 130 -7.31 -0.87 21.17
N GLY A 131 -8.48 -1.48 20.92
CA GLY A 131 -9.41 -1.04 19.86
C GLY A 131 -8.95 -1.35 18.43
N GLY A 132 -7.88 -2.13 18.25
CA GLY A 132 -7.29 -2.46 16.95
C GLY A 132 -8.28 -3.09 15.99
N GLU A 133 -9.10 -4.03 16.45
CA GLU A 133 -10.13 -4.68 15.61
C GLU A 133 -11.20 -3.69 15.10
N GLU A 134 -11.65 -2.76 15.96
CA GLU A 134 -12.63 -1.74 15.56
C GLU A 134 -12.01 -0.77 14.54
N MET A 135 -10.76 -0.37 14.77
CA MET A 135 -10.01 0.49 13.85
C MET A 135 -9.81 -0.20 12.50
N LEU A 136 -9.40 -1.47 12.49
CA LEU A 136 -9.22 -2.24 11.26
C LEU A 136 -10.52 -2.36 10.48
N ARG A 137 -11.65 -2.63 11.14
CA ARG A 137 -12.96 -2.68 10.49
C ARG A 137 -13.31 -1.33 9.83
N LYS A 138 -13.00 -0.21 10.49
CA LYS A 138 -13.22 1.13 9.92
C LYS A 138 -12.29 1.42 8.74
N LEU A 139 -11.01 1.06 8.84
CA LEU A 139 -10.00 1.32 7.79
C LEU A 139 -10.20 0.44 6.55
N GLN A 140 -10.60 -0.82 6.73
CA GLN A 140 -10.96 -1.71 5.64
C GLN A 140 -12.23 -1.25 4.92
N GLY A 141 -13.11 -0.56 5.64
CA GLY A 141 -14.44 -0.23 5.17
C GLY A 141 -15.32 -1.48 5.02
N ASP A 142 -16.48 -1.30 4.40
CA ASP A 142 -17.39 -2.41 4.11
C ASP A 142 -16.90 -3.15 2.85
N LEU A 143 -16.01 -4.13 3.03
CA LEU A 143 -15.44 -4.93 1.94
C LEU A 143 -16.46 -5.87 1.28
N CYS A 144 -17.73 -5.87 1.73
CA CYS A 144 -18.80 -6.61 1.09
C CYS A 144 -19.22 -5.91 -0.21
N VAL A 145 -18.36 -5.96 -1.23
CA VAL A 145 -18.84 -5.85 -2.61
C VAL A 145 -19.75 -7.05 -2.81
N LYS A 146 -21.07 -6.80 -2.77
CA LYS A 146 -22.08 -7.84 -2.89
C LYS A 146 -21.74 -8.75 -4.08
N THR A 147 -21.82 -10.07 -3.89
CA THR A 147 -21.59 -11.05 -4.95
C THR A 147 -22.38 -10.73 -6.23
N GLU A 148 -23.57 -10.14 -6.06
CA GLU A 148 -24.41 -9.61 -7.14
C GLU A 148 -23.70 -8.56 -8.02
N ALA A 149 -22.92 -7.65 -7.43
CA ALA A 149 -22.16 -6.64 -8.17
C ALA A 149 -21.05 -7.29 -9.02
N PHE A 150 -20.36 -8.30 -8.48
CA PHE A 150 -19.38 -9.08 -9.23
C PHE A 150 -20.02 -9.89 -10.36
N LEU A 151 -21.15 -10.56 -10.09
CA LEU A 151 -21.89 -11.31 -11.10
C LEU A 151 -22.38 -10.38 -12.23
N THR A 152 -22.91 -9.20 -11.87
CA THR A 152 -23.35 -8.19 -12.83
C THR A 152 -22.19 -7.71 -13.70
N ALA A 153 -21.04 -7.41 -13.09
CA ALA A 153 -19.84 -7.00 -13.83
C ALA A 153 -19.34 -8.12 -14.75
N ALA A 154 -19.30 -9.36 -14.27
CA ALA A 154 -18.89 -10.53 -15.05
C ALA A 154 -19.82 -10.78 -16.24
N GLU A 155 -21.14 -10.67 -16.04
CA GLU A 155 -22.14 -10.77 -17.12
C GLU A 155 -22.00 -9.63 -18.13
N ALA A 156 -21.79 -8.40 -17.68
CA ALA A 156 -21.55 -7.25 -18.56
C ALA A 156 -20.29 -7.44 -19.41
N VAL A 157 -19.19 -7.92 -18.82
CA VAL A 157 -17.96 -8.25 -19.54
C VAL A 157 -18.20 -9.37 -20.55
N LYS A 158 -18.88 -10.45 -20.14
CA LYS A 158 -19.23 -11.58 -21.04
C LYS A 158 -20.08 -11.12 -22.22
N ALA A 159 -21.06 -10.25 -21.98
CA ALA A 159 -21.90 -9.66 -23.02
C ALA A 159 -21.10 -8.74 -23.95
N ALA A 160 -20.22 -7.90 -23.40
CA ALA A 160 -19.35 -7.03 -24.18
C ALA A 160 -18.38 -7.83 -25.07
N MET A 161 -17.76 -8.88 -24.52
CA MET A 161 -16.86 -9.78 -25.26
C MET A 161 -17.62 -10.52 -26.37
N ARG A 162 -18.79 -11.09 -26.10
CA ARG A 162 -19.64 -11.72 -27.14
C ARG A 162 -19.96 -10.73 -28.26
N ASN A 163 -20.41 -9.52 -27.91
CA ASN A 163 -20.71 -8.47 -28.88
C ASN A 163 -19.48 -8.05 -29.70
N LEU A 164 -18.29 -8.04 -29.10
CA LEU A 164 -17.04 -7.75 -29.79
C LEU A 164 -16.69 -8.85 -30.79
N PHE A 165 -16.79 -10.13 -30.40
CA PHE A 165 -16.50 -11.26 -31.29
C PHE A 165 -17.48 -11.34 -32.46
N ILE A 166 -18.77 -11.11 -32.22
CA ILE A 166 -19.77 -11.00 -33.29
C ILE A 166 -19.43 -9.84 -34.23
N LYS A 167 -19.01 -8.68 -33.68
CA LYS A 167 -18.58 -7.53 -34.49
C LYS A 167 -17.34 -7.82 -35.35
N LYS A 168 -16.43 -8.66 -34.87
CA LYS A 168 -15.24 -9.08 -35.63
C LYS A 168 -15.58 -10.03 -36.79
N GLN A 169 -16.69 -10.79 -36.68
CA GLN A 169 -17.14 -11.72 -37.72
C GLN A 169 -18.09 -11.11 -38.76
N TYR A 170 -18.41 -9.81 -38.69
CA TYR A 170 -19.23 -9.20 -39.73
C TYR A 170 -18.51 -9.17 -41.08
N SER A 171 -19.23 -9.55 -42.14
CA SER A 171 -18.77 -9.29 -43.51
C SER A 171 -18.75 -7.78 -43.77
N ALA A 172 -17.98 -7.34 -44.78
CA ALA A 172 -17.89 -5.94 -45.16
C ALA A 172 -19.29 -5.33 -45.40
N ASP A 173 -20.18 -6.09 -46.03
CA ASP A 173 -21.56 -5.69 -46.32
C ASP A 173 -22.39 -5.51 -45.05
N THR A 174 -22.35 -6.47 -44.11
CA THR A 174 -23.10 -6.34 -42.84
C THR A 174 -22.60 -5.16 -42.00
N ARG A 175 -21.30 -4.85 -42.07
CA ARG A 175 -20.71 -3.70 -41.40
C ARG A 175 -21.15 -2.38 -42.03
N GLU A 176 -21.20 -2.31 -43.36
CA GLU A 176 -21.70 -1.18 -44.16
C GLU A 176 -23.19 -0.90 -43.88
N PHE A 177 -24.06 -1.91 -43.95
CA PHE A 177 -25.49 -1.77 -43.65
C PHE A 177 -25.75 -1.21 -42.24
N ARG A 178 -24.99 -1.66 -41.24
CA ARG A 178 -25.11 -1.17 -39.86
C ARG A 178 -24.56 0.23 -39.66
N LYS A 179 -23.58 0.67 -40.45
CA LYS A 179 -23.13 2.08 -40.45
C LYS A 179 -24.20 2.99 -41.03
N ARG A 180 -24.81 2.58 -42.16
CA ARG A 180 -25.88 3.34 -42.85
C ARG A 180 -27.12 3.51 -41.95
N GLY A 181 -27.62 2.43 -41.35
CA GLY A 181 -28.79 2.46 -40.45
C GLY A 181 -28.59 3.21 -39.12
N ARG A 182 -27.36 3.68 -38.81
CA ARG A 182 -27.06 4.45 -37.60
C ARG A 182 -27.40 5.95 -37.76
N ASN A 183 -27.41 6.45 -39.00
CA ASN A 183 -27.76 7.85 -39.29
C ASN A 183 -29.27 8.07 -39.41
N ASP A 184 -30.04 7.04 -39.77
CA ASP A 184 -31.46 7.15 -40.09
C ASP A 184 -32.37 7.32 -38.85
N ARG A 185 -31.85 7.08 -37.64
CA ARG A 185 -32.59 7.25 -36.37
C ARG A 185 -32.47 8.63 -35.74
N LYS A 186 -31.69 9.55 -36.32
CA LYS A 186 -31.50 10.90 -35.77
C LYS A 186 -32.59 11.92 -36.13
N GLY A 187 -33.60 11.52 -36.93
CA GLY A 187 -34.53 12.46 -37.56
C GLY A 187 -36.02 12.15 -37.45
N LYS A 188 -36.49 11.40 -36.45
CA LYS A 188 -37.93 11.24 -36.20
C LYS A 188 -38.30 11.70 -34.80
N LYS A 189 -38.59 13.00 -34.67
CA LYS A 189 -39.54 13.54 -33.69
C LYS A 189 -40.95 13.30 -34.21
#